data_AF-A0A0S7YC32-F1
#
_entry.id   AF-A0A0S7YC32-F1
#
_cell.length_a   1.000
_cell.length_b   1.000
_cell.length_c   1.000
_cell.angle_alpha   90.00
_cell.angle_beta   90.00
_cell.angle_gamma   90.00
#
_symmetry.space_group_name_H-M   'P 1'
#
loop_
_entity.id
_entity.type
_entity.pdbx_description
1 polymer ?
#
loop_
_entity_poly.entity_id
_entity_poly.type
_entity_poly.pdbx_seq_one_letter_code
_entity_poly.pdbx_strand_id
1 'polypeptide(L)'
;MINPTIFREYDIRGIADTDLTDENVYLFGRGLGTYYRSHGETKVVTARDVRISSPRITATLQRALNDAGCDVIDIGIAPTPVFYFSLFHYDVGSGVMVTASHNPKEFNGFKINKYKSSIYGQEIQKVKRVINENKFVSGKGNIEERDIFPHYLDYVVGQVRIKKGLRVVVDTGNGTCGPLVEQILKKVGVEYQILYKEP
;
A
#
# COMPACT_ATOMS: atom_id res chain seq x y z
N MET A 1 4.95 -9.38 21.89
CA MET A 1 4.33 -8.04 21.96
C MET A 1 4.95 -7.19 20.87
N ILE A 2 4.15 -6.51 20.04
CA ILE A 2 4.67 -5.71 18.91
C ILE A 2 5.55 -4.58 19.45
N ASN A 3 6.73 -4.39 18.85
CA ASN A 3 7.63 -3.30 19.20
C ASN A 3 6.89 -1.95 19.07
N PRO A 4 6.68 -1.19 20.16
CA PRO A 4 5.85 0.01 20.12
C PRO A 4 6.44 1.15 19.30
N THR A 5 7.74 1.11 19.01
CA THR A 5 8.48 2.15 18.28
C THR A 5 8.24 2.12 16.77
N ILE A 6 7.66 1.03 16.24
CA ILE A 6 7.34 0.94 14.82
C ILE A 6 6.11 1.77 14.45
N PHE A 7 5.26 2.14 15.42
CA PHE A 7 4.11 3.03 15.24
C PHE A 7 4.58 4.48 15.30
N ARG A 8 4.93 5.05 14.14
CA ARG A 8 5.41 6.42 14.00
C ARG A 8 4.25 7.39 13.78
N GLU A 9 4.58 8.66 13.60
CA GLU A 9 3.58 9.71 13.40
C GLU A 9 2.79 9.54 12.11
N TYR A 10 3.42 9.15 11.00
CA TYR A 10 2.77 9.14 9.67
C TYR A 10 2.55 7.75 9.07
N ASP A 11 3.24 6.74 9.61
CA ASP A 11 3.18 5.37 9.11
C ASP A 11 3.66 4.37 10.17
N ILE A 12 3.61 3.09 9.81
CA ILE A 12 4.27 2.03 10.56
C ILE A 12 5.51 1.59 9.80
N ARG A 13 6.67 1.53 10.46
CA ARG A 13 7.95 1.16 9.83
C ARG A 13 8.85 0.41 10.80
N GLY A 14 9.38 -0.73 10.35
CA GLY A 14 10.32 -1.56 11.10
C GLY A 14 11.15 -2.46 10.18
N ILE A 15 12.09 -3.19 10.76
CA ILE A 15 12.87 -4.20 10.04
C ILE A 15 11.98 -5.42 9.78
N ALA A 16 11.97 -5.89 8.53
CA ALA A 16 11.00 -6.87 8.06
C ALA A 16 11.04 -8.20 8.84
N ASP A 17 12.24 -8.69 9.15
CA ASP A 17 12.42 -10.01 9.74
C ASP A 17 12.39 -10.01 11.27
N THR A 18 12.50 -8.83 11.91
CA THR A 18 12.50 -8.71 13.37
C THR A 18 11.25 -8.01 13.90
N ASP A 19 10.83 -6.91 13.27
CA ASP A 19 9.67 -6.15 13.72
C ASP A 19 8.38 -6.59 13.02
N LEU A 20 8.46 -6.95 11.73
CA LEU A 20 7.31 -7.29 10.88
C LEU A 20 7.24 -8.80 10.58
N THR A 21 7.45 -9.60 11.63
CA THR A 21 7.26 -11.06 11.60
C THR A 21 5.81 -11.41 11.24
N ASP A 22 5.55 -12.62 10.77
CA ASP A 22 4.18 -13.03 10.43
C ASP A 22 3.21 -12.92 11.61
N GLU A 23 3.67 -13.21 12.82
CA GLU A 23 2.88 -13.02 14.04
C GLU A 23 2.51 -11.54 14.25
N ASN A 24 3.50 -10.65 14.19
CA ASN A 24 3.27 -9.21 14.41
C ASN A 24 2.41 -8.60 13.30
N VAL A 25 2.62 -9.00 12.04
CA VAL A 25 1.81 -8.56 10.90
C VAL A 25 0.38 -9.08 11.01
N TYR A 26 0.19 -10.32 11.45
CA TYR A 26 -1.14 -10.88 11.66
C TYR A 26 -1.89 -10.13 12.77
N LEU A 27 -1.24 -9.91 13.92
CA LEU A 27 -1.81 -9.11 15.02
C LEU A 27 -2.14 -7.68 14.58
N PHE A 28 -1.23 -7.05 13.81
CA PHE A 28 -1.47 -5.74 13.22
C PHE A 28 -2.69 -5.74 12.30
N GLY A 29 -2.80 -6.71 11.39
CA GLY A 29 -3.93 -6.83 10.47
C GLY A 29 -5.26 -7.09 11.19
N ARG A 30 -5.27 -7.88 12.28
CA ARG A 30 -6.47 -8.09 13.12
C ARG A 30 -6.90 -6.80 13.82
N GLY A 31 -5.94 -6.05 14.36
CA GLY A 31 -6.21 -4.75 14.97
C GLY A 31 -6.71 -3.71 13.96
N LEU A 32 -6.10 -3.67 12.78
CA LEU A 32 -6.48 -2.74 11.72
C LEU A 32 -7.85 -3.07 11.12
N GLY A 33 -8.14 -4.35 10.87
CA GLY A 33 -9.46 -4.80 10.43
C GLY A 33 -10.53 -4.44 11.46
N THR A 34 -10.27 -4.67 12.74
CA THR A 34 -11.17 -4.25 13.84
C THR A 34 -11.37 -2.73 13.85
N TYR A 35 -10.31 -1.96 13.65
CA TYR A 35 -10.40 -0.51 13.53
C TYR A 35 -11.28 -0.09 12.35
N TYR A 36 -11.12 -0.67 11.16
CA TYR A 36 -11.97 -0.36 10.01
C TYR A 36 -13.44 -0.73 10.27
N ARG A 37 -13.70 -1.93 10.79
CA ARG A 37 -15.06 -2.40 11.10
C ARG A 37 -15.78 -1.48 12.09
N SER A 38 -15.07 -0.95 13.10
CA SER A 38 -15.67 0.00 14.05
C SER A 38 -16.01 1.37 13.45
N HIS A 39 -15.47 1.68 12.26
CA HIS A 39 -15.78 2.88 11.49
C HIS A 39 -16.75 2.59 10.32
N GLY A 40 -17.38 1.41 10.28
CA GLY A 40 -18.32 1.04 9.22
C GLY A 40 -17.65 0.66 7.89
N GLU A 41 -16.32 0.59 7.85
CA GLU A 41 -15.56 0.22 6.66
C GLU A 41 -15.42 -1.31 6.57
N THR A 42 -15.97 -1.89 5.50
CA THR A 42 -15.97 -3.35 5.30
C THR A 42 -15.12 -3.80 4.12
N LYS A 43 -14.72 -2.89 3.23
CA LYS A 43 -13.85 -3.15 2.09
C LYS A 43 -12.52 -2.44 2.30
N VAL A 44 -11.42 -3.10 1.93
CA VAL A 44 -10.05 -2.57 2.11
C VAL A 44 -9.25 -2.84 0.85
N VAL A 45 -8.65 -1.80 0.27
CA VAL A 45 -7.68 -1.99 -0.81
C VAL A 45 -6.30 -2.30 -0.23
N THR A 46 -5.62 -3.31 -0.75
CA THR A 46 -4.21 -3.59 -0.41
C THR A 46 -3.32 -3.45 -1.64
N ALA A 47 -2.11 -2.95 -1.43
CA ALA A 47 -1.08 -2.84 -2.43
C ALA A 47 0.29 -3.04 -1.81
N ARG A 48 1.29 -3.41 -2.60
CA ARG A 48 2.65 -3.59 -2.11
C ARG A 48 3.72 -3.05 -3.06
N ASP A 49 4.87 -2.72 -2.49
CA ASP A 49 6.08 -2.44 -3.27
C ASP A 49 6.83 -3.74 -3.65
N VAL A 50 8.01 -3.56 -4.24
CA VAL A 50 8.84 -4.63 -4.81
C VAL A 50 9.87 -5.21 -3.83
N ARG A 51 9.82 -4.86 -2.54
CA ARG A 51 10.77 -5.40 -1.55
C ARG A 51 10.59 -6.91 -1.42
N ILE A 52 11.69 -7.60 -1.15
CA ILE A 52 11.72 -9.07 -0.96
C ILE A 52 10.74 -9.54 0.12
N SER A 53 10.56 -8.74 1.18
CA SER A 53 9.63 -9.04 2.29
C SER A 53 8.16 -8.72 1.99
N SER A 54 7.87 -7.90 0.97
CA SER A 54 6.52 -7.42 0.68
C SER A 54 5.51 -8.52 0.33
N PRO A 55 5.83 -9.57 -0.46
CA PRO A 55 4.90 -10.68 -0.71
C PRO A 55 4.41 -11.36 0.58
N ARG A 56 5.34 -11.76 1.47
CA ARG A 56 5.02 -12.42 2.74
C ARG A 56 4.16 -11.53 3.63
N ILE A 57 4.59 -10.27 3.82
CA ILE A 57 3.90 -9.31 4.69
C ILE A 57 2.49 -9.05 4.17
N THR A 58 2.32 -8.91 2.85
CA THR A 58 1.01 -8.65 2.24
C THR A 58 0.07 -9.84 2.42
N ALA A 59 0.52 -11.07 2.12
CA ALA A 59 -0.30 -12.26 2.30
C ALA A 59 -0.77 -12.45 3.76
N THR A 60 0.13 -12.25 4.72
CA THR A 60 -0.22 -12.31 6.15
C THR A 60 -1.20 -11.21 6.56
N LEU A 61 -1.00 -9.97 6.07
CA LEU A 61 -1.89 -8.84 6.33
C LEU A 61 -3.30 -9.09 5.77
N GLN A 62 -3.39 -9.53 4.52
CA GLN A 62 -4.66 -9.80 3.85
C GLN A 62 -5.46 -10.89 4.56
N ARG A 63 -4.79 -11.99 4.97
CA ARG A 63 -5.42 -13.04 5.78
C ARG A 63 -6.00 -12.47 7.08
N ALA A 64 -5.25 -11.65 7.79
CA ALA A 64 -5.70 -11.05 9.05
C ALA A 64 -6.88 -10.08 8.86
N LEU A 65 -6.87 -9.27 7.79
CA LEU A 65 -8.00 -8.40 7.44
C LEU A 65 -9.25 -9.22 7.10
N ASN A 66 -9.08 -10.31 6.35
CA ASN A 66 -10.16 -11.22 6.01
C ASN A 66 -10.79 -11.89 7.25
N ASP A 67 -9.95 -12.36 8.18
CA ASP A 67 -10.36 -12.93 9.47
C ASP A 67 -11.07 -11.92 10.39
N ALA A 68 -10.89 -10.62 10.15
CA ALA A 68 -11.64 -9.55 10.81
C ALA A 68 -12.97 -9.23 10.10
N GLY A 69 -13.29 -9.92 8.99
CA GLY A 69 -14.49 -9.70 8.20
C GLY A 69 -14.40 -8.52 7.23
N CYS A 70 -13.19 -8.14 6.80
CA CYS A 70 -13.00 -7.18 5.72
C CYS A 70 -12.87 -7.90 4.37
N ASP A 71 -13.61 -7.44 3.36
CA ASP A 71 -13.36 -7.81 1.97
C ASP A 71 -12.12 -7.05 1.46
N VAL A 72 -11.16 -7.78 0.92
CA VAL A 72 -9.89 -7.24 0.43
C VAL A 72 -9.91 -7.17 -1.09
N ILE A 73 -9.58 -5.99 -1.62
CA ILE A 73 -9.26 -5.78 -3.02
C ILE A 73 -7.74 -5.66 -3.13
N ASP A 74 -7.08 -6.67 -3.65
CA ASP A 74 -5.65 -6.64 -3.90
C ASP A 74 -5.36 -6.06 -5.28
N ILE A 75 -4.62 -4.95 -5.33
CA ILE A 75 -4.13 -4.38 -6.59
C ILE A 75 -2.69 -4.80 -6.92
N GLY A 76 -2.12 -5.71 -6.12
CA GLY A 76 -0.82 -6.30 -6.34
C GLY A 76 0.33 -5.30 -6.16
N ILE A 77 1.30 -5.36 -7.07
CA ILE A 77 2.48 -4.49 -7.06
C ILE A 77 2.10 -3.13 -7.65
N ALA A 78 2.17 -2.08 -6.85
CA ALA A 78 1.79 -0.74 -7.28
C ALA A 78 2.59 0.36 -6.56
N PRO A 79 2.96 1.46 -7.23
CA PRO A 79 3.45 2.65 -6.54
C PRO A 79 2.39 3.21 -5.57
N THR A 80 2.82 3.83 -4.47
CA THR A 80 1.88 4.44 -3.49
C THR A 80 0.83 5.37 -4.14
N PRO A 81 1.16 6.22 -5.15
CA PRO A 81 0.15 7.04 -5.81
C PRO A 81 -0.94 6.25 -6.56
N VAL A 82 -0.58 5.09 -7.13
CA VAL A 82 -1.55 4.19 -7.78
C VAL A 82 -2.46 3.55 -6.74
N PHE A 83 -1.91 3.16 -5.59
CA PHE A 83 -2.69 2.72 -4.44
C PHE A 83 -3.67 3.81 -3.98
N TYR A 84 -3.23 5.07 -3.81
CA TYR A 84 -4.15 6.15 -3.43
C TYR A 84 -5.24 6.39 -4.48
N PHE A 85 -4.90 6.38 -5.77
CA PHE A 85 -5.86 6.49 -6.86
C PHE A 85 -6.94 5.40 -6.80
N SER A 86 -6.55 4.15 -6.48
CA SER A 86 -7.47 3.02 -6.40
C SER A 86 -8.59 3.20 -5.38
N LEU A 87 -8.34 3.91 -4.27
CA LEU A 87 -9.35 4.21 -3.25
C LEU A 87 -10.49 5.08 -3.82
N PHE A 88 -10.14 6.04 -4.66
CA PHE A 88 -11.11 6.89 -5.34
C PHE A 88 -11.79 6.15 -6.49
N HIS A 89 -11.03 5.41 -7.28
CA HIS A 89 -11.54 4.70 -8.45
C HIS A 89 -12.54 3.59 -8.09
N TYR A 90 -12.26 2.80 -7.04
CA TYR A 90 -13.15 1.73 -6.58
C TYR A 90 -14.18 2.18 -5.54
N ASP A 91 -14.19 3.47 -5.19
CA ASP A 91 -15.05 4.02 -4.13
C ASP A 91 -14.92 3.28 -2.78
N VAL A 92 -13.67 3.07 -2.35
CA VAL A 92 -13.34 2.37 -1.09
C VAL A 92 -12.63 3.34 -0.14
N GLY A 93 -13.14 3.48 1.09
CA GLY A 93 -12.59 4.40 2.08
C GLY A 93 -11.26 3.93 2.68
N SER A 94 -11.08 2.62 2.83
CA SER A 94 -9.97 2.05 3.60
C SER A 94 -8.94 1.36 2.73
N GLY A 95 -7.67 1.44 3.14
CA GLY A 95 -6.61 0.73 2.43
C GLY A 95 -5.29 0.68 3.14
N VAL A 96 -4.41 -0.21 2.70
CA VAL A 96 -3.06 -0.38 3.25
C VAL A 96 -2.06 -0.62 2.13
N MET A 97 -1.02 0.22 2.10
CA MET A 97 0.14 0.04 1.24
C MET A 97 1.29 -0.56 2.04
N VAL A 98 1.76 -1.74 1.65
CA VAL A 98 2.95 -2.40 2.20
C VAL A 98 4.19 -1.82 1.54
N THR A 99 4.90 -0.96 2.27
CA THR A 99 6.14 -0.34 1.79
C THR A 99 6.96 0.28 2.93
N ALA A 100 8.27 0.28 2.74
CA ALA A 100 9.21 1.09 3.52
C ALA A 100 9.63 2.40 2.83
N SER A 101 8.97 2.78 1.75
CA SER A 101 9.30 3.96 0.94
C SER A 101 10.77 3.92 0.48
N HIS A 102 11.60 4.85 0.94
CA HIS A 102 13.00 5.00 0.54
C HIS A 102 14.00 4.36 1.53
N ASN A 103 13.51 3.72 2.60
CA ASN A 103 14.39 3.09 3.58
C ASN A 103 15.20 1.92 2.97
N PRO A 104 16.33 1.53 3.58
CA PRO A 104 17.10 0.35 3.18
C PRO A 104 16.25 -0.92 3.01
N LYS A 105 16.75 -1.89 2.24
CA LYS A 105 15.99 -3.06 1.75
C LYS A 105 15.40 -3.94 2.86
N GLU A 106 16.04 -3.98 4.02
CA GLU A 106 15.64 -4.73 5.21
C GLU A 106 14.41 -4.13 5.90
N PHE A 107 14.08 -2.86 5.64
CA PHE A 107 12.89 -2.24 6.19
C PHE A 107 11.65 -2.60 5.38
N ASN A 108 10.51 -2.65 6.05
CA ASN A 108 9.18 -2.57 5.45
C ASN A 108 8.24 -1.76 6.34
N GLY A 109 6.96 -1.67 5.97
CA GLY A 109 6.00 -0.88 6.72
C GLY A 109 4.63 -0.82 6.08
N PHE A 110 3.77 0.02 6.67
CA PHE A 110 2.39 0.21 6.25
C PHE A 110 2.06 1.69 6.18
N LYS A 111 1.56 2.15 5.04
CA LYS A 111 0.80 3.41 4.93
C LYS A 111 -0.68 3.06 4.96
N ILE A 112 -1.43 3.72 5.84
CA ILE A 112 -2.80 3.32 6.20
C ILE A 112 -3.76 4.44 5.82
N ASN A 113 -4.87 4.08 5.18
CA ASN A 113 -5.90 5.03 4.77
C ASN A 113 -7.26 4.65 5.38
N LYS A 114 -8.04 5.67 5.76
CA LYS A 114 -9.45 5.59 6.14
C LYS A 114 -10.18 6.77 5.50
N TYR A 115 -11.40 6.57 5.01
CA TYR A 115 -12.17 7.59 4.27
C TYR A 115 -11.38 8.26 3.14
N LYS A 116 -10.64 7.46 2.37
CA LYS A 116 -9.78 7.88 1.24
C LYS A 116 -8.64 8.83 1.62
N SER A 117 -8.36 9.01 2.91
CA SER A 117 -7.27 9.84 3.42
C SER A 117 -6.31 9.02 4.26
N SER A 118 -5.03 9.39 4.26
CA SER A 118 -4.05 8.78 5.16
C SER A 118 -4.37 9.10 6.61
N ILE A 119 -4.24 8.11 7.49
CA ILE A 119 -4.30 8.32 8.94
C ILE A 119 -2.90 8.62 9.48
N TYR A 120 -2.83 9.42 10.54
CA TYR A 120 -1.58 9.84 11.18
C TYR A 120 -1.81 10.14 12.66
N GLY A 121 -0.73 10.32 13.40
CA GLY A 121 -0.67 10.69 14.81
C GLY A 121 -1.59 9.84 15.67
N GLN A 122 -2.57 10.51 16.28
CA GLN A 122 -3.52 9.88 17.19
C GLN A 122 -4.34 8.76 16.55
N GLU A 123 -4.62 8.80 15.24
CA GLU A 123 -5.36 7.72 14.58
C GLU A 123 -4.53 6.44 14.50
N ILE A 124 -3.22 6.52 14.23
CA ILE A 124 -2.33 5.34 14.26
C ILE A 124 -2.27 4.75 15.68
N GLN A 125 -2.26 5.62 16.71
CA GLN A 125 -2.27 5.16 18.09
C GLN A 125 -3.60 4.48 18.48
N LYS A 126 -4.73 4.82 17.83
CA LYS A 126 -5.99 4.07 18.01
C LYS A 126 -5.87 2.64 17.50
N VAL A 127 -5.22 2.41 16.35
CA VAL A 127 -4.95 1.05 15.85
C VAL A 127 -4.08 0.28 16.84
N LYS A 128 -3.00 0.90 17.34
CA LYS A 128 -2.14 0.32 18.38
C LYS A 128 -2.92 -0.05 19.65
N ARG A 129 -3.86 0.82 20.07
CA ARG A 129 -4.71 0.56 21.25
C ARG A 129 -5.59 -0.67 21.05
N VAL A 130 -6.22 -0.82 19.89
CA VAL A 130 -7.03 -2.00 19.55
C VAL A 130 -6.18 -3.28 19.65
N ILE A 131 -4.94 -3.24 19.15
CA ILE A 131 -4.00 -4.37 19.25
C ILE A 131 -3.69 -4.71 20.71
N ASN A 132 -3.39 -3.70 21.53
CA ASN A 132 -3.03 -3.89 22.93
C ASN A 132 -4.21 -4.39 23.79
N GLU A 133 -5.44 -3.97 23.47
CA GLU A 133 -6.64 -4.43 24.16
C GLU A 133 -7.00 -5.89 23.81
N ASN A 134 -6.45 -6.42 22.72
CA ASN A 134 -6.66 -7.79 22.24
C ASN A 134 -8.16 -8.13 22.01
N LYS A 135 -8.99 -7.11 21.75
CA LYS A 135 -10.43 -7.22 21.49
C LYS A 135 -10.69 -7.17 19.99
N PHE A 136 -10.31 -8.23 19.30
CA PHE A 136 -10.49 -8.31 17.85
C PHE A 136 -11.90 -8.75 17.49
N VAL A 137 -12.45 -8.13 16.45
CA VAL A 137 -13.61 -8.70 15.76
C VAL A 137 -13.16 -9.90 14.94
N SER A 138 -14.09 -10.82 14.72
CA SER A 138 -13.91 -11.98 13.85
C SER A 138 -14.98 -11.98 12.78
N GLY A 139 -14.61 -12.46 11.60
CA GLY A 139 -15.50 -12.59 10.46
C GLY A 139 -14.81 -13.37 9.35
N LYS A 140 -15.44 -13.35 8.18
CA LYS A 140 -14.88 -13.94 6.97
C LYS A 140 -15.23 -13.03 5.81
N GLY A 141 -14.25 -12.28 5.33
CA GLY A 141 -14.39 -11.49 4.10
C GLY A 141 -14.07 -12.33 2.87
N ASN A 142 -13.91 -11.65 1.73
CA ASN A 142 -13.34 -12.20 0.50
C ASN A 142 -12.00 -11.54 0.19
N ILE A 143 -11.20 -12.16 -0.68
CA ILE A 143 -10.02 -11.55 -1.28
C ILE A 143 -10.21 -11.65 -2.80
N GLU A 144 -10.17 -10.52 -3.48
CA GLU A 144 -10.22 -10.45 -4.94
C GLU A 144 -9.03 -9.64 -5.46
N GLU A 145 -8.46 -10.06 -6.59
CA GLU A 145 -7.43 -9.30 -7.29
C GLU A 145 -8.07 -8.39 -8.34
N ARG A 146 -7.61 -7.15 -8.44
CA ARG A 146 -8.07 -6.20 -9.47
C ARG A 146 -6.93 -5.37 -10.05
N ASP A 147 -6.80 -5.39 -11.36
CA ASP A 147 -5.81 -4.57 -12.06
C ASP A 147 -6.29 -3.12 -12.21
N ILE A 148 -5.68 -2.22 -11.44
CA ILE A 148 -5.94 -0.77 -11.50
C ILE A 148 -5.02 -0.04 -12.51
N PHE A 149 -3.98 -0.71 -12.99
CA PHE A 149 -2.89 -0.08 -13.73
C PHE A 149 -3.36 0.63 -15.01
N PRO A 150 -4.20 0.02 -15.88
CA PRO A 150 -4.69 0.69 -17.08
C PRO A 150 -5.47 1.97 -16.78
N HIS A 151 -6.31 1.94 -15.75
CA HIS A 151 -7.13 3.08 -15.34
C HIS A 151 -6.29 4.26 -14.82
N TYR A 152 -5.26 3.98 -14.03
CA TYR A 152 -4.33 5.00 -13.56
C TYR A 152 -3.53 5.61 -14.73
N LEU A 153 -3.03 4.75 -15.62
CA LEU A 153 -2.23 5.17 -16.77
C LEU A 153 -3.02 6.12 -17.69
N ASP A 154 -4.26 5.74 -18.02
CA ASP A 154 -5.13 6.57 -18.87
C ASP A 154 -5.51 7.89 -18.20
N TYR A 155 -5.79 7.85 -16.88
CA TYR A 155 -6.07 9.06 -16.11
C TYR A 155 -4.91 10.05 -16.17
N VAL A 156 -3.69 9.61 -15.82
CA VAL A 156 -2.50 10.49 -15.75
C VAL A 156 -2.12 11.04 -17.11
N VAL A 157 -2.08 10.20 -18.15
CA VAL A 157 -1.76 10.64 -19.51
C VAL A 157 -2.80 11.65 -20.02
N GLY A 158 -4.08 11.46 -19.68
CA GLY A 158 -5.16 12.38 -20.03
C GLY A 158 -5.05 13.77 -19.36
N GLN A 159 -4.29 13.91 -18.26
CA GLN A 159 -4.11 15.20 -17.57
C GLN A 159 -3.01 16.09 -18.18
N VAL A 160 -2.16 15.56 -19.06
CA VAL A 160 -0.96 16.27 -19.52
C VAL A 160 -0.95 16.49 -21.02
N ARG A 161 -0.42 17.66 -21.43
CA ARG A 161 -0.09 17.96 -22.83
C ARG A 161 1.38 18.28 -22.90
N ILE A 162 2.15 17.44 -23.60
CA ILE A 162 3.60 17.60 -23.71
C ILE A 162 3.96 18.19 -25.07
N LYS A 163 4.88 19.16 -25.05
CA LYS A 163 5.43 19.75 -26.27
C LYS A 163 6.30 18.73 -26.99
N LYS A 164 6.19 18.70 -28.31
CA LYS A 164 7.08 17.90 -29.17
C LYS A 164 8.54 18.30 -28.94
N GLY A 165 9.44 17.32 -29.01
CA GLY A 165 10.89 17.53 -28.90
C GLY A 165 11.44 17.50 -27.47
N LEU A 166 10.61 17.21 -26.45
CA LEU A 166 11.11 16.96 -25.11
C LEU A 166 11.89 15.63 -25.07
N ARG A 167 13.10 15.67 -24.51
CA ARG A 167 13.94 14.51 -24.21
C ARG A 167 14.15 14.43 -22.71
N VAL A 168 13.97 13.25 -22.11
CA VAL A 168 14.08 13.08 -20.66
C VAL A 168 14.96 11.89 -20.28
N VAL A 169 15.72 12.03 -19.19
CA VAL A 169 16.33 10.91 -18.49
C VAL A 169 15.60 10.73 -17.18
N VAL A 170 15.13 9.52 -16.89
CA VAL A 170 14.41 9.21 -15.65
C VAL A 170 15.13 8.10 -14.91
N ASP A 171 15.52 8.35 -13.68
CA ASP A 171 16.06 7.32 -12.78
C ASP A 171 14.95 6.80 -11.88
N THR A 172 14.72 5.50 -11.92
CA THR A 172 13.67 4.84 -11.11
C THR A 172 14.24 4.05 -9.93
N GLY A 173 15.56 4.02 -9.76
CA GLY A 173 16.25 3.48 -8.59
C GLY A 173 15.89 2.03 -8.23
N ASN A 174 15.65 1.17 -9.23
CA ASN A 174 15.14 -0.20 -9.07
C ASN A 174 13.84 -0.27 -8.25
N GLY A 175 13.07 0.83 -8.26
CA GLY A 175 11.85 0.97 -7.49
C GLY A 175 10.62 0.49 -8.25
N THR A 176 9.50 0.40 -7.52
CA THR A 176 8.20 -0.04 -8.04
C THR A 176 7.67 0.79 -9.21
N CYS A 177 8.16 2.02 -9.42
CA CYS A 177 7.67 2.90 -10.46
C CYS A 177 8.24 2.60 -11.86
N GLY A 178 9.32 1.83 -11.99
CA GLY A 178 10.02 1.61 -13.26
C GLY A 178 9.12 1.23 -14.45
N PRO A 179 8.36 0.12 -14.35
CA PRO A 179 7.44 -0.31 -15.40
C PRO A 179 6.35 0.72 -15.72
N LEU A 180 5.82 1.41 -14.70
CA LEU A 180 4.79 2.44 -14.87
C LEU A 180 5.33 3.66 -15.63
N VAL A 181 6.52 4.14 -15.25
CA VAL A 181 7.19 5.29 -15.87
C VAL A 181 7.42 5.02 -17.35
N GLU A 182 7.90 3.82 -17.70
CA GLU A 182 8.10 3.45 -19.10
C GLU A 182 6.79 3.53 -19.91
N GLN A 183 5.69 3.00 -19.37
CA GLN A 183 4.38 3.03 -20.04
C GLN A 183 3.84 4.47 -20.20
N ILE A 184 4.03 5.33 -19.19
CA ILE A 184 3.65 6.75 -19.27
C ILE A 184 4.45 7.45 -20.38
N LEU A 185 5.78 7.31 -20.39
CA LEU A 185 6.64 7.97 -21.37
C LEU A 185 6.35 7.51 -22.80
N LYS A 186 6.10 6.20 -22.99
CA LYS A 186 5.64 5.64 -24.27
C LYS A 186 4.33 6.26 -24.74
N LYS A 187 3.31 6.33 -23.88
CA LYS A 187 1.99 6.89 -24.22
C LYS A 187 2.04 8.39 -24.51
N VAL A 188 2.87 9.13 -23.79
CA VAL A 188 3.06 10.57 -23.99
C VAL A 188 3.84 10.86 -25.29
N GLY A 189 4.66 9.94 -25.76
CA GLY A 189 5.37 10.05 -27.03
C GLY A 189 6.60 10.98 -26.98
N VAL A 190 7.33 10.95 -25.87
CA VAL A 190 8.62 11.66 -25.72
C VAL A 190 9.80 10.75 -26.00
N GLU A 191 10.95 11.33 -26.33
CA GLU A 191 12.20 10.59 -26.33
C GLU A 191 12.69 10.43 -24.89
N TYR A 192 13.11 9.23 -24.49
CA TYR A 192 13.52 8.99 -23.12
C TYR A 192 14.64 7.95 -22.98
N GLN A 193 15.36 8.06 -21.87
CA GLN A 193 16.23 7.02 -21.32
C GLN A 193 15.85 6.75 -19.87
N ILE A 194 15.75 5.48 -19.48
CA ILE A 194 15.47 5.10 -18.09
C ILE A 194 16.70 4.47 -17.47
N LEU A 195 17.11 4.97 -16.30
CA LEU A 195 18.15 4.39 -15.46
C LEU A 195 17.51 3.54 -14.38
N TYR A 196 18.09 2.36 -14.11
CA TYR A 196 17.66 1.46 -13.04
C TYR A 196 16.15 1.12 -13.09
N LYS A 197 15.68 0.77 -14.30
CA LYS A 197 14.27 0.51 -14.61
C LYS A 197 13.69 -0.71 -13.88
N GLU A 198 14.45 -1.80 -13.84
CA GLU A 198 13.94 -3.08 -13.35
C GLU A 198 13.99 -3.13 -11.81
N PRO A 199 12.89 -3.54 -11.15
CA PRO A 199 12.85 -3.83 -9.71
C PRO A 199 13.85 -4.89 -9.23
#